data_AF-A0A7S3N745-F1
#
_entry.id   AF-A0A7S3N745-F1
#
_cell.length_a   1.000
_cell.length_b   1.000
_cell.length_c   1.000
_cell.angle_alpha   90.00
_cell.angle_beta   90.00
_cell.angle_gamma   90.00
#
_symmetry.space_group_name_H-M   'P 1'
#
loop_
_entity.id
_entity.type
_entity.pdbx_description
1 polymer ?
#
loop_
_entity_poly.entity_id
_entity_poly.type
_entity_poly.pdbx_seq_one_letter_code
_entity_poly.pdbx_strand_id
1 'polypeptide(L)'
;LYIFPKDYVDKDGHPFWSGPKRAPDAIELDVNDPLHLHFISACANLVAFNTGVPQNRDKAAIAEIASKVTLPTFEPRKGVKIQLEEDKKEEDKKDEEETPAEELERYNQLLKDLDPTTIKLDKSAFHPADFEKDDDSNFHIDFIHATANLRARNYRVVECDQLKTKMIAGKIIPAIATTTAMIVGAVGMELVKVVQGFNKIEDYRNGFINLAIPLFVFTEPIEANKAKDVEMDPIMFGPIKAIPQGWTIWDTIEVKGSMTVQEFLNWLRATYSVDTTLLSSGTLAIYNSYLPGKKHAPRLAKKVEEVYREIGTIIPGRNYLILEAGAATVDEGIDVTMPKIKYVFE
;
A
#
# COMPACT_ATOMS: atom_id res chain seq x y z
N LEU A 1 12.14 -29.82 10.59
CA LEU A 1 12.60 -30.94 11.43
C LEU A 1 13.44 -31.96 10.68
N TYR A 2 13.08 -32.38 9.45
CA TYR A 2 13.96 -33.23 8.63
C TYR A 2 15.26 -32.51 8.22
N ILE A 3 15.16 -31.28 7.70
CA ILE A 3 16.31 -30.45 7.29
C ILE A 3 17.06 -29.90 8.51
N PHE A 4 16.31 -29.35 9.48
CA PHE A 4 16.82 -28.85 10.75
C PHE A 4 16.19 -29.65 11.90
N PRO A 5 16.84 -30.74 12.37
CA PRO A 5 16.47 -31.43 13.61
C PRO A 5 16.44 -30.50 14.83
N LYS A 6 15.80 -30.93 15.92
CA LYS A 6 15.65 -30.07 17.11
C LYS A 6 16.98 -29.74 17.79
N ASP A 7 17.94 -30.65 17.68
CA ASP A 7 19.31 -30.57 18.16
C ASP A 7 20.27 -30.03 17.08
N TYR A 8 19.76 -29.52 15.96
CA TYR A 8 20.59 -28.96 14.90
C TYR A 8 21.40 -27.76 15.40
N VAL A 9 22.69 -27.77 15.07
CA VAL A 9 23.68 -26.76 15.43
C VAL A 9 24.18 -26.09 14.15
N ASP A 10 24.31 -24.78 14.16
CA ASP A 10 24.82 -24.02 13.03
C ASP A 10 26.35 -24.17 12.84
N LYS A 11 26.89 -23.52 11.82
CA LYS A 11 28.32 -23.56 11.47
C LYS A 11 29.23 -23.00 12.57
N ASP A 12 28.69 -22.14 13.43
CA ASP A 12 29.42 -21.50 14.52
C ASP A 12 29.29 -22.27 15.85
N GLY A 13 28.57 -23.41 15.85
CA GLY A 13 28.39 -24.24 17.03
C GLY A 13 27.23 -23.80 17.92
N HIS A 14 26.39 -22.86 17.49
CA HIS A 14 25.22 -22.43 18.26
C HIS A 14 23.96 -23.23 17.92
N PRO A 15 23.05 -23.47 18.88
CA PRO A 15 21.77 -24.11 18.61
C PRO A 15 20.95 -23.26 17.62
N PHE A 16 20.58 -23.84 16.49
CA PHE A 16 19.81 -23.15 15.46
C PHE A 16 18.42 -22.74 15.95
N TRP A 17 17.79 -23.57 16.78
CA TRP A 17 16.51 -23.29 17.42
C TRP A 17 16.70 -22.53 18.74
N SER A 18 17.19 -21.29 18.63
CA SER A 18 17.38 -20.39 19.77
C SER A 18 16.83 -18.99 19.48
N GLY A 19 16.62 -18.20 20.55
CA GLY A 19 16.10 -16.84 20.47
C GLY A 19 14.76 -16.75 19.71
N PRO A 20 14.71 -16.10 18.52
CA PRO A 20 13.48 -15.96 17.74
C PRO A 20 13.05 -17.27 17.04
N LYS A 21 13.95 -18.24 16.85
CA LYS A 21 13.68 -19.50 16.15
C LYS A 21 13.19 -20.56 17.14
N ARG A 22 11.88 -20.81 17.19
CA ARG A 22 11.30 -21.88 18.02
C ARG A 22 11.24 -23.19 17.24
N ALA A 23 11.82 -24.27 17.77
CA ALA A 23 11.67 -25.60 17.17
C ALA A 23 10.17 -25.98 17.14
N PRO A 24 9.62 -26.41 15.99
CA PRO A 24 8.23 -26.84 15.95
C PRO A 24 8.04 -28.27 16.47
N ASP A 25 6.80 -28.62 16.78
CA ASP A 25 6.29 -29.97 17.01
C ASP A 25 5.22 -30.29 15.98
N ALA A 26 5.26 -31.50 15.41
CA ALA A 26 4.19 -31.98 14.54
C ALA A 26 2.93 -32.23 15.38
N ILE A 27 1.77 -31.87 14.83
CA ILE A 27 0.47 -32.10 15.47
C ILE A 27 -0.10 -33.38 14.86
N GLU A 28 -0.48 -34.33 15.71
CA GLU A 28 -1.26 -35.49 15.30
C GLU A 28 -2.76 -35.12 15.26
N LEU A 29 -3.46 -35.57 14.21
CA LEU A 29 -4.88 -35.30 14.09
C LEU A 29 -5.65 -36.03 15.20
N ASP A 30 -6.29 -35.25 16.06
CA ASP A 30 -7.29 -35.71 17.03
C ASP A 30 -8.64 -35.06 16.71
N VAL A 31 -9.64 -35.87 16.36
CA VAL A 31 -11.00 -35.40 16.04
C VAL A 31 -11.79 -34.95 17.28
N ASN A 32 -11.33 -35.32 18.48
CA ASN A 32 -11.92 -34.87 19.74
C ASN A 32 -11.35 -33.52 20.20
N ASP A 33 -10.23 -33.08 19.60
CA ASP A 33 -9.69 -31.75 19.84
C ASP A 33 -10.58 -30.71 19.15
N PRO A 34 -11.18 -29.78 19.91
CA PRO A 34 -12.09 -28.79 19.34
C PRO A 34 -11.47 -27.95 18.22
N LEU A 35 -10.18 -27.62 18.33
CA LEU A 35 -9.48 -26.77 17.36
C LEU A 35 -9.22 -27.52 16.04
N HIS A 36 -8.87 -28.80 16.13
CA HIS A 36 -8.64 -29.63 14.95
C HIS A 36 -9.95 -29.80 14.16
N LEU A 37 -11.03 -30.13 14.86
CA LEU A 37 -12.35 -30.26 14.24
C LEU A 37 -12.86 -28.91 13.69
N HIS A 38 -12.56 -27.81 14.37
CA HIS A 38 -12.90 -26.46 13.91
C HIS A 38 -12.19 -26.11 12.59
N PHE A 39 -10.90 -26.43 12.47
CA PHE A 39 -10.14 -26.25 11.24
C PHE A 39 -10.74 -27.07 10.08
N ILE A 40 -11.01 -28.36 10.32
CA ILE A 40 -11.60 -29.25 9.31
C ILE A 40 -12.97 -28.73 8.88
N SER A 41 -13.83 -28.37 9.84
CA SER A 41 -15.17 -27.83 9.59
C SER A 41 -15.12 -26.55 8.77
N ALA A 42 -14.30 -25.57 9.15
CA ALA A 42 -14.19 -24.30 8.44
C ALA A 42 -13.60 -24.49 7.03
N CYS A 43 -12.50 -25.25 6.90
CA CYS A 43 -11.85 -25.51 5.62
C CYS A 43 -12.80 -26.24 4.65
N ALA A 44 -13.45 -27.31 5.09
CA ALA A 44 -14.37 -28.08 4.26
C ALA A 44 -15.56 -27.23 3.79
N ASN A 45 -16.12 -26.39 4.66
CA ASN A 45 -17.25 -25.52 4.30
C ASN A 45 -16.83 -24.38 3.35
N LEU A 46 -15.59 -23.88 3.42
CA LEU A 46 -15.07 -22.92 2.45
C LEU A 46 -14.79 -23.59 1.09
N VAL A 47 -14.26 -24.81 1.08
CA VAL A 47 -14.10 -25.59 -0.16
C VAL A 47 -15.46 -25.89 -0.78
N ALA A 48 -16.46 -26.25 0.03
CA ALA A 48 -17.83 -26.48 -0.42
C ALA A 48 -18.44 -25.22 -1.03
N PHE A 49 -18.29 -24.06 -0.38
CA PHE A 49 -18.67 -22.76 -0.93
C PHE A 49 -17.99 -22.51 -2.28
N ASN A 50 -16.66 -22.68 -2.34
CA ASN A 50 -15.88 -22.43 -3.55
C ASN A 50 -16.27 -23.33 -4.72
N THR A 51 -16.89 -24.49 -4.48
CA THR A 51 -17.21 -25.50 -5.51
C THR A 51 -18.73 -25.67 -5.73
N GLY A 52 -19.56 -24.86 -5.06
CA GLY A 52 -21.02 -24.95 -5.14
C GLY A 52 -21.63 -26.18 -4.46
N VAL A 53 -20.85 -26.91 -3.66
CA VAL A 53 -21.34 -28.06 -2.87
C VAL A 53 -22.06 -27.54 -1.63
N PRO A 54 -23.18 -28.15 -1.21
CA PRO A 54 -23.84 -27.78 0.05
C PRO A 54 -22.92 -27.93 1.25
N GLN A 55 -22.84 -26.86 2.04
CA GLN A 55 -22.12 -26.81 3.31
C GLN A 55 -22.74 -27.75 4.35
N ASN A 56 -21.91 -28.42 5.15
CA ASN A 56 -22.34 -29.24 6.28
C ASN A 56 -21.90 -28.58 7.60
N ARG A 57 -22.86 -28.25 8.47
CA ARG A 57 -22.60 -27.62 9.77
C ARG A 57 -22.69 -28.59 10.95
N ASP A 58 -23.03 -29.86 10.69
CA ASP A 58 -23.08 -30.89 11.72
C ASP A 58 -21.67 -31.36 12.09
N LYS A 59 -21.19 -30.87 13.24
CA LYS A 59 -19.86 -31.21 13.78
C LYS A 59 -19.70 -32.71 14.05
N ALA A 60 -20.77 -33.42 14.44
CA ALA A 60 -20.69 -34.85 14.71
C ALA A 60 -20.50 -35.64 13.41
N ALA A 61 -21.26 -35.31 12.37
CA ALA A 61 -21.09 -35.90 11.04
C ALA A 61 -19.69 -35.61 10.47
N ILE A 62 -19.17 -34.39 10.63
CA ILE A 62 -17.82 -34.03 10.19
C ILE A 62 -16.77 -34.88 10.95
N ALA A 63 -16.89 -35.01 12.27
CA ALA A 63 -15.96 -35.78 13.08
C ALA A 63 -15.96 -37.27 12.67
N GLU A 64 -17.14 -37.84 12.41
CA GLU A 64 -17.29 -39.23 11.96
C GLU A 64 -16.64 -39.48 10.59
N ILE A 65 -16.77 -38.52 9.65
CA ILE A 65 -16.11 -38.61 8.35
C ILE A 65 -14.60 -38.49 8.53
N ALA A 66 -14.14 -37.49 9.29
CA ALA A 66 -12.72 -37.22 9.52
C ALA A 66 -12.00 -38.42 10.18
N SER A 67 -12.66 -39.13 11.11
CA SER A 67 -12.06 -40.29 11.78
C SER A 67 -11.85 -41.50 10.87
N LYS A 68 -12.50 -41.54 9.69
CA LYS A 68 -12.38 -42.63 8.71
C LYS A 68 -11.34 -42.35 7.63
N VAL A 69 -10.76 -41.14 7.59
CA VAL A 69 -9.78 -40.76 6.56
C VAL A 69 -8.41 -41.38 6.88
N THR A 70 -7.91 -42.19 5.95
CA THR A 70 -6.53 -42.71 6.03
C THR A 70 -5.54 -41.63 5.61
N LEU A 71 -4.71 -41.17 6.55
CA LEU A 71 -3.66 -40.19 6.27
C LEU A 71 -2.42 -40.89 5.70
N PRO A 72 -1.85 -40.42 4.57
CA PRO A 72 -0.60 -40.94 4.07
C PRO A 72 0.56 -40.60 5.02
N THR A 73 1.51 -41.52 5.16
CA THR A 73 2.73 -41.27 5.93
C THR A 73 3.56 -40.18 5.24
N PHE A 74 4.08 -39.24 6.02
CA PHE A 74 4.98 -38.22 5.50
C PHE A 74 6.32 -38.83 5.06
N GLU A 75 6.69 -38.62 3.80
CA GLU A 75 8.01 -38.97 3.27
C GLU A 75 8.80 -37.69 2.93
N PRO A 76 10.01 -37.51 3.49
CA PRO A 76 10.81 -36.32 3.23
C PRO A 76 11.31 -36.31 1.78
N ARG A 77 11.02 -35.23 1.06
CA ARG A 77 11.53 -35.02 -0.30
C ARG A 77 13.01 -34.64 -0.27
N LYS A 78 13.81 -35.26 -1.16
CA LYS A 78 15.21 -34.89 -1.38
C LYS A 78 15.29 -33.55 -2.13
N GLY A 79 16.30 -32.73 -1.83
CA GLY A 79 16.56 -31.47 -2.54
C GLY A 79 15.75 -30.25 -2.08
N VAL A 80 14.88 -30.38 -1.07
CA VAL A 80 14.17 -29.23 -0.51
C VAL A 80 15.14 -28.36 0.30
N LYS A 81 15.38 -27.12 -0.15
CA LYS A 81 16.13 -26.10 0.60
C LYS A 81 15.15 -25.14 1.28
N ILE A 82 15.41 -24.79 2.53
CA ILE A 82 14.65 -23.78 3.28
C ILE A 82 15.53 -22.54 3.38
N GLN A 83 15.08 -21.44 2.78
CA GLN A 83 15.80 -20.17 2.82
C GLN A 83 15.81 -19.60 4.24
N LEU A 84 16.99 -19.26 4.75
CA LEU A 84 17.17 -18.56 6.01
C LEU A 84 17.34 -17.06 5.76
N GLU A 85 17.06 -16.23 6.77
CA GLU A 85 17.26 -14.77 6.63
C GLU A 85 18.73 -14.39 6.39
N GLU A 86 19.66 -15.23 6.85
CA GLU A 86 21.10 -15.08 6.63
C GLU A 86 21.45 -15.27 5.14
N ASP A 87 20.70 -16.09 4.41
CA ASP A 87 20.89 -16.35 2.98
C ASP A 87 20.41 -15.19 2.09
N LYS A 88 19.54 -14.32 2.59
CA LYS A 88 19.04 -13.15 1.84
C LYS A 88 20.09 -12.07 1.58
N LYS A 89 21.28 -12.18 2.21
CA LYS A 89 22.40 -11.24 2.00
C LYS A 89 23.41 -11.70 0.94
N GLU A 90 23.31 -12.93 0.44
CA GLU A 90 24.14 -13.46 -0.66
C GLU A 90 23.24 -13.77 -1.89
N GLU A 91 22.65 -12.75 -2.50
CA GLU A 91 22.13 -12.87 -3.88
C GLU A 91 23.32 -12.88 -4.86
N ASP A 92 24.04 -14.01 -4.99
CA ASP A 92 24.91 -14.29 -6.16
C ASP A 92 25.59 -15.68 -6.19
N LYS A 93 25.01 -16.72 -5.58
CA LYS A 93 25.49 -18.10 -5.79
C LYS A 93 24.46 -18.93 -6.53
N LYS A 94 24.71 -19.06 -7.84
CA LYS A 94 24.07 -19.98 -8.79
C LYS A 94 23.76 -21.31 -8.13
N ASP A 95 22.47 -21.59 -8.01
CA ASP A 95 21.93 -22.75 -7.32
C ASP A 95 22.11 -24.05 -8.11
N GLU A 96 22.13 -25.16 -7.38
CA GLU A 96 21.66 -26.47 -7.86
C GLU A 96 20.13 -26.43 -8.02
N GLU A 97 19.63 -25.54 -8.88
CA GLU A 97 18.27 -25.57 -9.37
C GLU A 97 18.15 -26.66 -10.43
N GLU A 98 16.93 -27.19 -10.63
CA GLU A 98 16.59 -27.94 -11.83
C GLU A 98 17.11 -27.15 -13.05
N THR A 99 17.67 -27.85 -14.02
CA THR A 99 18.13 -27.17 -15.22
C THR A 99 16.95 -26.42 -15.85
N PRO A 100 17.16 -25.28 -16.52
CA PRO A 100 16.09 -24.59 -17.24
C PRO A 100 15.32 -25.49 -18.22
N ALA A 101 15.94 -26.58 -18.68
CA ALA A 101 15.31 -27.61 -19.49
C ALA A 101 14.32 -28.49 -18.71
N GLU A 102 14.68 -28.94 -17.49
CA GLU A 102 13.81 -29.75 -16.62
C GLU A 102 12.62 -28.94 -16.09
N GLU A 103 12.83 -27.67 -15.73
CA GLU A 103 11.75 -26.76 -15.35
C GLU A 103 10.76 -26.54 -16.50
N LEU A 104 11.27 -26.29 -17.71
CA LEU A 104 10.45 -26.11 -18.90
C LEU A 104 9.67 -27.39 -19.25
N GLU A 105 10.27 -28.57 -19.08
CA GLU A 105 9.59 -29.85 -19.29
C GLU A 105 8.44 -30.06 -18.31
N ARG A 106 8.67 -29.82 -17.00
CA ARG A 106 7.60 -29.88 -15.99
C ARG A 106 6.49 -28.86 -16.30
N TYR A 107 6.85 -27.64 -16.64
CA TYR A 107 5.88 -26.59 -16.98
C TYR A 107 5.01 -27.02 -18.18
N ASN A 108 5.63 -27.55 -19.23
CA ASN A 108 4.90 -28.06 -20.39
C ASN A 108 4.02 -29.27 -20.05
N GLN A 109 4.45 -30.13 -19.14
CA GLN A 109 3.63 -31.24 -18.67
C GLN A 109 2.40 -30.74 -17.88
N LEU A 110 2.57 -29.76 -16.98
CA LEU A 110 1.45 -29.15 -16.25
C LEU A 110 0.44 -28.48 -17.20
N LEU A 111 0.90 -27.81 -18.26
CA LEU A 111 0.01 -27.23 -19.27
C LEU A 111 -0.80 -28.29 -20.00
N LYS A 112 -0.23 -29.46 -20.27
CA LYS A 112 -0.96 -30.60 -20.87
C LYS A 112 -1.97 -31.17 -19.89
N ASP A 113 -1.58 -31.34 -18.63
CA ASP A 113 -2.45 -31.89 -17.58
C ASP A 113 -3.63 -30.96 -17.26
N LEU A 114 -3.47 -29.65 -17.47
CA LEU A 114 -4.48 -28.61 -17.26
C LEU A 114 -5.21 -28.19 -18.54
N ASP A 115 -5.10 -28.97 -19.63
CA ASP A 115 -5.72 -28.63 -20.91
C ASP A 115 -7.26 -28.49 -20.75
N PRO A 116 -7.83 -27.28 -20.92
CA PRO A 116 -9.25 -27.02 -20.74
C PRO A 116 -10.13 -27.75 -21.77
N THR A 117 -9.55 -28.30 -22.85
CA THR A 117 -10.28 -29.15 -23.79
C THR A 117 -10.55 -30.56 -23.23
N THR A 118 -9.71 -31.01 -22.30
CA THR A 118 -9.88 -32.29 -21.58
C THR A 118 -10.68 -32.11 -20.29
N ILE A 119 -10.50 -30.97 -19.63
CA ILE A 119 -11.16 -30.62 -18.36
C ILE A 119 -12.46 -29.84 -18.65
N LYS A 120 -13.61 -30.52 -18.61
CA LYS A 120 -14.93 -29.89 -18.78
C LYS A 120 -15.41 -29.18 -17.50
N LEU A 121 -14.72 -28.13 -17.09
CA LEU A 121 -15.09 -27.30 -15.94
C LEU A 121 -15.64 -25.95 -16.40
N ASP A 122 -16.84 -25.61 -15.94
CA ASP A 122 -17.43 -24.29 -16.16
C ASP A 122 -16.86 -23.29 -15.15
N LYS A 123 -16.58 -22.06 -15.58
CA LYS A 123 -16.12 -20.99 -14.70
C LYS A 123 -17.13 -20.69 -13.58
N SER A 124 -18.43 -20.82 -13.85
CA SER A 124 -19.49 -20.61 -12.88
C SER A 124 -19.54 -21.69 -11.79
N ALA A 125 -18.80 -22.79 -11.95
CA ALA A 125 -18.70 -23.84 -10.93
C ALA A 125 -17.79 -23.43 -9.75
N PHE A 126 -17.06 -22.31 -9.87
CA PHE A 126 -16.23 -21.80 -8.79
C PHE A 126 -16.69 -20.42 -8.29
N HIS A 127 -16.78 -20.30 -6.97
CA HIS A 127 -17.16 -19.07 -6.29
C HIS A 127 -15.98 -18.57 -5.44
N PRO A 128 -15.35 -17.44 -5.77
CA PRO A 128 -14.33 -16.88 -4.89
C PRO A 128 -14.99 -16.42 -3.58
N ALA A 129 -14.38 -16.76 -2.44
CA ALA A 129 -14.80 -16.24 -1.14
C ALA A 129 -14.27 -14.82 -0.94
N ASP A 130 -15.17 -13.85 -0.85
CA ASP A 130 -14.85 -12.48 -0.48
C ASP A 130 -14.78 -12.35 1.04
N PHE A 131 -13.60 -12.01 1.56
CA PHE A 131 -13.38 -11.95 3.01
C PHE A 131 -14.30 -10.93 3.69
N GLU A 132 -15.25 -11.46 4.46
CA GLU A 132 -16.13 -10.72 5.37
C GLU A 132 -15.87 -11.16 6.81
N LYS A 133 -15.46 -10.22 7.66
CA LYS A 133 -15.10 -10.45 9.06
C LYS A 133 -16.30 -10.31 10.01
N ASP A 134 -17.33 -9.58 9.61
CA ASP A 134 -18.47 -9.20 10.44
C ASP A 134 -19.66 -10.17 10.31
N ASP A 135 -19.57 -11.16 9.42
CA ASP A 135 -20.49 -12.29 9.32
C ASP A 135 -19.88 -13.54 9.96
N ASP A 136 -20.36 -13.88 11.16
CA ASP A 136 -19.88 -15.04 11.93
C ASP A 136 -20.41 -16.39 11.36
N SER A 137 -21.19 -16.37 10.27
CA SER A 137 -21.76 -17.58 9.65
C SER A 137 -20.98 -18.10 8.44
N ASN A 138 -20.04 -17.31 7.89
CA ASN A 138 -19.36 -17.60 6.62
C ASN A 138 -18.08 -18.44 6.73
N PHE A 139 -17.65 -18.80 7.94
CA PHE A 139 -16.43 -19.57 8.22
C PHE A 139 -15.08 -18.86 7.94
N HIS A 140 -15.06 -17.59 7.56
CA HIS A 140 -13.81 -16.86 7.29
C HIS A 140 -12.95 -16.72 8.54
N ILE A 141 -13.51 -16.13 9.60
CA ILE A 141 -12.80 -15.96 10.87
C ILE A 141 -12.54 -17.32 11.54
N ASP A 142 -13.47 -18.28 11.41
CA ASP A 142 -13.29 -19.65 11.90
C ASP A 142 -12.04 -20.31 11.30
N PHE A 143 -11.88 -20.23 9.98
CA PHE A 143 -10.72 -20.79 9.29
C PHE A 143 -9.43 -20.10 9.72
N ILE A 144 -9.41 -18.77 9.75
CA ILE A 144 -8.21 -18.00 10.14
C ILE A 144 -7.83 -18.32 11.59
N HIS A 145 -8.80 -18.34 12.50
CA HIS A 145 -8.60 -18.63 13.91
C HIS A 145 -8.03 -20.03 14.12
N ALA A 146 -8.68 -21.04 13.55
CA ALA A 146 -8.24 -22.42 13.71
C ALA A 146 -6.86 -22.64 13.10
N THR A 147 -6.60 -22.11 11.90
CA THR A 147 -5.29 -22.18 11.24
C THR A 147 -4.20 -21.50 12.04
N ALA A 148 -4.45 -20.28 12.52
CA ALA A 148 -3.46 -19.51 13.29
C ALA A 148 -3.12 -20.20 14.61
N ASN A 149 -4.11 -20.70 15.35
CA ASN A 149 -3.88 -21.39 16.61
C ASN A 149 -3.24 -22.78 16.42
N LEU A 150 -3.58 -23.53 15.36
CA LEU A 150 -2.87 -24.77 15.02
C LEU A 150 -1.38 -24.51 14.74
N ARG A 151 -1.08 -23.46 13.98
CA ARG A 151 0.30 -23.04 13.76
C ARG A 151 0.94 -22.55 15.07
N ALA A 152 0.20 -21.87 15.93
CA ALA A 152 0.68 -21.45 17.24
C ALA A 152 1.08 -22.67 18.09
N ARG A 153 0.26 -23.74 18.11
CA ARG A 153 0.57 -25.02 18.76
C ARG A 153 1.85 -25.64 18.23
N ASN A 154 2.06 -25.67 16.91
CA ASN A 154 3.31 -26.20 16.34
C ASN A 154 4.53 -25.53 16.97
N TYR A 155 4.50 -24.22 17.17
CA TYR A 155 5.63 -23.43 17.66
C TYR A 155 5.57 -23.08 19.15
N ARG A 156 4.62 -23.66 19.90
CA ARG A 156 4.35 -23.34 21.31
C ARG A 156 4.17 -21.82 21.54
N VAL A 157 3.53 -21.16 20.60
CA VAL A 157 3.06 -19.78 20.72
C VAL A 157 1.71 -19.80 21.44
N VAL A 158 1.46 -18.80 22.28
CA VAL A 158 0.20 -18.70 23.03
C VAL A 158 -0.95 -18.50 22.04
N GLU A 159 -1.92 -19.41 22.10
CA GLU A 159 -3.16 -19.32 21.32
C GLU A 159 -3.97 -18.08 21.73
N CYS A 160 -4.78 -17.57 20.82
CA CYS A 160 -5.67 -16.44 21.09
C CYS A 160 -7.12 -16.82 20.84
N ASP A 161 -8.05 -16.12 21.48
CA ASP A 161 -9.47 -16.31 21.23
C ASP A 161 -9.89 -15.79 19.83
N GLN A 162 -11.12 -16.14 19.44
CA GLN A 162 -11.65 -15.80 18.13
C GLN A 162 -11.85 -14.29 17.96
N LEU A 163 -12.18 -13.56 19.02
CA LEU A 163 -12.36 -12.11 18.98
C LEU A 163 -11.03 -11.40 18.70
N LYS A 164 -9.95 -11.81 19.36
CA LYS A 164 -8.61 -11.30 19.13
C LYS A 164 -8.12 -11.66 17.74
N THR A 165 -8.45 -12.85 17.25
CA THR A 165 -8.20 -13.22 15.84
C THR A 165 -8.93 -12.27 14.89
N LYS A 166 -10.24 -12.06 15.07
CA LYS A 166 -11.07 -11.17 14.27
C LYS A 166 -10.56 -9.74 14.27
N MET A 167 -10.13 -9.24 15.44
CA MET A 167 -9.54 -7.91 15.59
C MET A 167 -8.26 -7.74 14.76
N ILE A 168 -7.33 -8.70 14.85
CA ILE A 168 -6.04 -8.65 14.16
C ILE A 168 -6.22 -8.88 12.65
N ALA A 169 -6.87 -9.98 12.26
CA ALA A 169 -7.05 -10.35 10.86
C ALA A 169 -7.96 -9.36 10.10
N GLY A 170 -9.00 -8.87 10.77
CA GLY A 170 -9.93 -7.89 10.24
C GLY A 170 -9.43 -6.45 10.27
N LYS A 171 -8.23 -6.20 10.81
CA LYS A 171 -7.64 -4.85 11.00
C LYS A 171 -8.63 -3.88 11.66
N ILE A 172 -9.35 -4.35 12.67
CA ILE A 172 -10.39 -3.57 13.34
C ILE A 172 -9.75 -2.40 14.09
N ILE A 173 -10.19 -1.18 13.80
CA ILE A 173 -9.82 0.02 14.55
C ILE A 173 -10.78 0.13 15.73
N PRO A 174 -10.32 0.01 16.99
CA PRO A 174 -11.19 0.16 18.16
C PRO A 174 -11.80 1.56 18.20
N ALA A 175 -13.11 1.64 18.38
CA ALA A 175 -13.83 2.91 18.46
C ALA A 175 -14.94 2.82 19.52
N ILE A 176 -15.19 3.95 20.19
CA ILE A 176 -16.27 4.10 21.15
C ILE A 176 -16.86 5.51 21.03
N ALA A 177 -18.17 5.62 21.22
CA ALA A 177 -18.91 6.87 21.01
C ALA A 177 -18.42 8.03 21.90
N THR A 178 -17.84 7.75 23.07
CA THR A 178 -17.33 8.78 23.99
C THR A 178 -16.18 9.58 23.37
N THR A 179 -15.21 8.92 22.74
CA THR A 179 -14.11 9.59 22.04
C THR A 179 -14.63 10.35 20.82
N THR A 180 -15.57 9.77 20.06
CA THR A 180 -16.19 10.45 18.92
C THR A 180 -16.91 11.74 19.35
N ALA A 181 -17.75 11.68 20.38
CA ALA A 181 -18.47 12.83 20.91
C ALA A 181 -17.51 13.92 21.40
N MET A 182 -16.42 13.53 22.08
CA MET A 182 -15.39 14.45 22.55
C MET A 182 -14.70 15.18 21.39
N ILE A 183 -14.25 14.45 20.37
CA ILE A 183 -13.57 15.03 19.21
C ILE A 183 -14.53 15.93 18.42
N VAL A 184 -15.78 15.52 18.20
CA VAL A 184 -16.79 16.35 17.52
C VAL A 184 -17.06 17.64 18.30
N GLY A 185 -17.13 17.58 19.63
CA GLY A 185 -17.24 18.77 20.47
C GLY A 185 -16.07 19.73 20.28
N ALA A 186 -14.83 19.23 20.30
CA ALA A 186 -13.64 20.04 20.09
C ALA A 186 -13.60 20.68 18.68
N VAL A 187 -13.94 19.90 17.64
CA VAL A 187 -14.06 20.43 16.26
C VAL A 187 -15.16 21.50 16.17
N GLY A 188 -16.29 21.29 16.84
CA GLY A 188 -17.37 22.28 16.91
C GLY A 188 -16.92 23.62 17.50
N MET A 189 -16.05 23.60 18.51
CA MET A 189 -15.48 24.82 19.08
C MET A 189 -14.57 25.57 18.09
N GLU A 190 -13.73 24.86 17.33
CA GLU A 190 -12.89 25.50 16.29
C GLU A 190 -13.75 26.03 15.12
N LEU A 191 -14.82 25.33 14.77
CA LEU A 191 -15.76 25.77 13.73
C LEU A 191 -16.38 27.13 14.06
N VAL A 192 -16.77 27.37 15.32
CA VAL A 192 -17.30 28.67 15.75
C VAL A 192 -16.30 29.79 15.50
N LYS A 193 -15.00 29.57 15.75
CA LYS A 193 -13.94 30.57 15.50
C LYS A 193 -13.84 30.92 14.02
N VAL A 194 -13.85 29.90 13.15
CA VAL A 194 -13.82 30.09 11.69
C VAL A 194 -15.02 30.92 11.22
N VAL A 195 -16.23 30.56 11.66
CA VAL A 195 -17.47 31.24 11.26
C VAL A 195 -17.52 32.69 11.77
N GLN A 196 -16.94 32.96 12.94
CA GLN A 196 -16.83 34.33 13.48
C GLN A 196 -15.71 35.16 12.84
N GLY A 197 -14.91 34.57 11.95
CA GLY A 197 -13.86 35.29 11.21
C GLY A 197 -12.57 35.49 12.01
N PHE A 198 -12.30 34.64 13.00
CA PHE A 198 -11.03 34.66 13.74
C PHE A 198 -9.89 34.37 12.76
N ASN A 199 -8.85 35.21 12.77
CA ASN A 199 -7.78 35.17 11.75
C ASN A 199 -6.38 35.12 12.35
N LYS A 200 -6.24 35.08 13.68
CA LYS A 200 -4.94 34.92 14.34
C LYS A 200 -4.71 33.44 14.64
N ILE A 201 -3.52 32.94 14.33
CA ILE A 201 -3.15 31.54 14.59
C ILE A 201 -3.24 31.18 16.07
N GLU A 202 -2.92 32.14 16.94
CA GLU A 202 -2.98 32.08 18.41
C GLU A 202 -4.39 31.85 18.95
N ASP A 203 -5.44 32.04 18.16
CA ASP A 203 -6.82 31.77 18.57
C ASP A 203 -7.21 30.30 18.35
N TYR A 204 -6.51 29.59 17.47
CA TYR A 204 -6.81 28.22 17.07
C TYR A 204 -6.10 27.20 17.96
N ARG A 205 -6.69 26.01 18.12
CA ARG A 205 -6.06 24.93 18.90
C ARG A 205 -6.17 23.59 18.18
N ASN A 206 -5.03 22.91 18.04
CA ASN A 206 -4.99 21.48 17.78
C ASN A 206 -5.25 20.74 19.09
N GLY A 207 -6.17 19.77 19.10
CA GLY A 207 -6.51 18.97 20.28
C GLY A 207 -5.97 17.54 20.21
N PHE A 208 -5.26 17.12 21.24
CA PHE A 208 -4.78 15.75 21.44
C PHE A 208 -5.39 15.21 22.74
N ILE A 209 -6.26 14.21 22.62
CA ILE A 209 -7.09 13.76 23.73
C ILE A 209 -6.94 12.24 23.92
N ASN A 210 -6.70 11.83 25.17
CA ASN A 210 -6.72 10.44 25.59
C ASN A 210 -7.61 10.27 26.83
N LEU A 211 -8.83 9.78 26.63
CA LEU A 211 -9.83 9.61 27.69
C LEU A 211 -9.52 8.48 28.68
N ALA A 212 -8.58 7.57 28.35
CA ALA A 212 -8.18 6.51 29.27
C ALA A 212 -7.34 7.03 30.45
N ILE A 213 -6.55 8.09 30.22
CA ILE A 213 -5.71 8.76 31.23
C ILE A 213 -6.15 10.22 31.45
N PRO A 214 -7.47 10.50 31.37
CA PRO A 214 -8.09 11.80 31.11
C PRO A 214 -7.15 12.95 30.69
N LEU A 215 -6.37 12.73 29.62
CA LEU A 215 -5.37 13.67 29.13
C LEU A 215 -5.96 14.52 28.01
N PHE A 216 -5.83 15.84 28.16
CA PHE A 216 -6.26 16.84 27.17
C PHE A 216 -5.09 17.80 26.95
N VAL A 217 -4.53 17.79 25.75
CA VAL A 217 -3.43 18.67 25.36
C VAL A 217 -3.88 19.49 24.17
N PHE A 218 -3.74 20.81 24.28
CA PHE A 218 -4.04 21.75 23.21
C PHE A 218 -2.79 22.52 22.85
N THR A 219 -2.49 22.59 21.56
CA THR A 219 -1.35 23.35 21.04
C THR A 219 -1.82 24.33 19.99
N GLU A 220 -1.09 25.42 19.82
CA GLU A 220 -1.29 26.29 18.66
C GLU A 220 -0.92 25.53 17.37
N PRO A 221 -1.63 25.79 16.25
CA PRO A 221 -1.20 25.33 14.94
C PRO A 221 0.16 25.92 14.56
N ILE A 222 0.85 25.24 13.64
CA ILE A 222 2.13 25.69 13.12
C ILE A 222 1.86 26.65 11.95
N GLU A 223 2.63 27.74 11.87
CA GLU A 223 2.58 28.64 10.71
C GLU A 223 2.96 27.91 9.42
N ALA A 224 2.35 28.32 8.30
CA ALA A 224 2.72 27.77 7.01
C ALA A 224 4.18 28.10 6.69
N ASN A 225 4.93 27.09 6.26
CA ASN A 225 6.32 27.26 5.84
C ASN A 225 6.38 28.23 4.65
N LYS A 226 7.11 29.34 4.85
CA LYS A 226 7.40 30.33 3.83
C LYS A 226 8.65 29.90 3.07
N ALA A 227 8.52 29.75 1.76
CA ALA A 227 9.63 29.48 0.87
C ALA A 227 10.64 30.64 0.91
N LYS A 228 11.92 30.29 0.97
CA LYS A 228 13.06 31.20 1.05
C LYS A 228 14.16 30.69 0.14
N ASP A 229 15.13 31.55 -0.14
CA ASP A 229 16.35 31.14 -0.81
C ASP A 229 17.12 30.15 0.06
N VAL A 230 17.67 29.13 -0.59
CA VAL A 230 18.48 28.08 0.02
C VAL A 230 19.82 28.07 -0.70
N GLU A 231 20.92 28.22 0.02
CA GLU A 231 22.26 28.21 -0.59
C GLU A 231 22.69 26.80 -1.02
N MET A 232 22.22 25.77 -0.31
CA MET A 232 22.56 24.38 -0.57
C MET A 232 21.36 23.48 -0.34
N ASP A 233 20.65 23.15 -1.42
CA ASP A 233 19.57 22.17 -1.41
C ASP A 233 20.13 20.73 -1.47
N PRO A 234 19.69 19.81 -0.60
CA PRO A 234 20.25 18.45 -0.55
C PRO A 234 19.85 17.57 -1.74
N ILE A 235 18.84 17.95 -2.52
CA ILE A 235 18.38 17.21 -3.71
C ILE A 235 19.10 17.73 -4.94
N MET A 236 19.11 19.06 -5.12
CA MET A 236 19.73 19.70 -6.28
C MET A 236 21.25 19.90 -6.12
N PHE A 237 21.79 19.72 -4.91
CA PHE A 237 23.20 19.96 -4.57
C PHE A 237 23.70 21.36 -5.00
N GLY A 238 22.86 22.38 -4.83
CA GLY A 238 23.15 23.74 -5.25
C GLY A 238 22.15 24.76 -4.70
N PRO A 239 22.32 26.05 -5.04
CA PRO A 239 21.42 27.10 -4.60
C PRO A 239 20.05 26.97 -5.26
N ILE A 240 18.99 27.33 -4.53
CA ILE A 240 17.62 27.46 -5.03
C ILE A 240 17.05 28.81 -4.60
N LYS A 241 16.41 29.53 -5.53
CA LYS A 241 15.70 30.78 -5.26
C LYS A 241 14.19 30.58 -5.15
N ALA A 242 13.55 31.17 -4.15
CA ALA A 242 12.10 31.14 -3.99
C ALA A 242 11.43 32.32 -4.70
N ILE A 243 10.60 32.04 -5.70
CA ILE A 243 9.95 33.09 -6.50
C ILE A 243 8.44 32.85 -6.59
N PRO A 244 7.58 33.74 -6.07
CA PRO A 244 7.88 34.97 -5.31
C PRO A 244 8.37 34.72 -3.88
N GLN A 245 9.26 35.52 -3.32
CA GLN A 245 9.74 35.33 -1.95
C GLN A 245 8.61 35.17 -0.92
N GLY A 246 8.78 34.22 0.00
CA GLY A 246 7.86 34.02 1.12
C GLY A 246 6.55 33.31 0.78
N TRP A 247 6.40 32.78 -0.44
CA TRP A 247 5.24 31.98 -0.83
C TRP A 247 5.10 30.72 0.04
N THR A 248 3.87 30.28 0.25
CA THR A 248 3.51 29.14 1.10
C THR A 248 2.73 28.11 0.30
N ILE A 249 2.50 26.93 0.88
CA ILE A 249 1.69 25.88 0.25
C ILE A 249 0.26 26.30 -0.12
N TRP A 250 -0.23 27.42 0.42
CA TRP A 250 -1.56 27.97 0.16
C TRP A 250 -1.58 28.97 -1.00
N ASP A 251 -0.42 29.49 -1.39
CA ASP A 251 -0.30 30.45 -2.47
C ASP A 251 -0.44 29.74 -3.83
N THR A 252 -1.08 30.41 -4.77
CA THR A 252 -1.26 29.93 -6.14
C THR A 252 -1.19 31.12 -7.06
N ILE A 253 -0.41 30.99 -8.13
CA ILE A 253 -0.33 32.02 -9.17
C ILE A 253 -1.51 31.79 -10.11
N GLU A 254 -2.48 32.71 -10.14
CA GLU A 254 -3.61 32.62 -11.06
C GLU A 254 -3.32 33.37 -12.36
N VAL A 255 -3.35 32.66 -13.48
CA VAL A 255 -3.20 33.21 -14.83
C VAL A 255 -4.51 33.01 -15.58
N LYS A 256 -5.06 34.08 -16.14
CA LYS A 256 -6.32 34.06 -16.91
C LYS A 256 -6.07 34.39 -18.37
N GLY A 257 -6.74 33.65 -19.24
CA GLY A 257 -6.69 33.85 -20.67
C GLY A 257 -5.79 32.83 -21.36
N SER A 258 -6.27 32.33 -22.49
CA SER A 258 -5.54 31.37 -23.29
C SER A 258 -4.30 31.98 -23.93
N MET A 259 -3.13 31.42 -23.63
CA MET A 259 -1.83 31.75 -24.21
C MET A 259 -1.28 30.56 -24.99
N THR A 260 -0.51 30.85 -26.04
CA THR A 260 0.42 29.87 -26.60
C THR A 260 1.45 29.48 -25.55
N VAL A 261 2.06 28.30 -25.67
CA VAL A 261 3.15 27.88 -24.78
C VAL A 261 4.25 28.95 -24.79
N GLN A 262 4.64 29.47 -25.96
CA GLN A 262 5.67 30.52 -26.06
C GLN A 262 5.28 31.80 -25.31
N GLU A 263 4.05 32.28 -25.47
CA GLU A 263 3.56 33.47 -24.75
C GLU A 263 3.56 33.24 -23.24
N PHE A 264 3.16 32.06 -22.79
CA PHE A 264 3.18 31.71 -21.37
C PHE A 264 4.60 31.67 -20.79
N LEU A 265 5.56 31.09 -21.52
CA LEU A 265 6.97 31.11 -21.12
C LEU A 265 7.54 32.54 -21.08
N ASN A 266 7.19 33.37 -22.08
CA ASN A 266 7.59 34.78 -22.12
C ASN A 266 6.99 35.57 -20.96
N TRP A 267 5.75 35.28 -20.59
CA TRP A 267 5.08 35.89 -19.44
C TRP A 267 5.77 35.54 -18.13
N LEU A 268 6.15 34.27 -17.91
CA LEU A 268 6.95 33.85 -16.74
C LEU A 268 8.28 34.59 -16.70
N ARG A 269 8.98 34.67 -17.84
CA ARG A 269 10.24 35.40 -17.95
C ARG A 269 10.09 36.89 -17.65
N ALA A 270 9.05 37.54 -18.17
CA ALA A 270 8.83 38.97 -17.94
C ALA A 270 8.36 39.30 -16.52
N THR A 271 7.58 38.41 -15.90
CA THR A 271 6.96 38.65 -14.58
C THR A 271 7.90 38.30 -13.43
N TYR A 272 8.65 37.21 -13.59
CA TYR A 272 9.44 36.62 -12.51
C TYR A 272 10.94 36.55 -12.81
N SER A 273 11.39 37.01 -13.98
CA SER A 273 12.79 36.95 -14.40
C SER A 273 13.37 35.53 -14.40
N VAL A 274 12.56 34.56 -14.82
CA VAL A 274 12.93 33.14 -14.88
C VAL A 274 12.91 32.58 -16.30
N ASP A 275 13.85 31.68 -16.58
CA ASP A 275 13.88 30.87 -17.78
C ASP A 275 13.35 29.46 -17.49
N THR A 276 12.14 29.20 -17.98
CA THR A 276 11.46 27.92 -17.80
C THR A 276 12.07 26.86 -18.70
N THR A 277 12.45 25.74 -18.11
CA THR A 277 13.03 24.57 -18.78
C THR A 277 12.02 23.44 -18.89
N LEU A 278 11.10 23.32 -17.94
CA LEU A 278 10.04 22.32 -17.91
C LEU A 278 8.71 22.96 -17.52
N LEU A 279 7.65 22.68 -18.27
CA LEU A 279 6.27 23.00 -17.90
C LEU A 279 5.46 21.72 -17.92
N SER A 280 4.85 21.36 -16.80
CA SER A 280 4.06 20.16 -16.65
C SER A 280 2.71 20.45 -15.99
N SER A 281 1.79 19.50 -16.15
CA SER A 281 0.57 19.44 -15.35
C SER A 281 0.37 17.99 -14.90
N GLY A 282 0.64 17.74 -13.61
CA GLY A 282 0.78 16.39 -13.08
C GLY A 282 1.94 15.65 -13.77
N THR A 283 1.66 14.45 -14.28
CA THR A 283 2.66 13.62 -15.00
C THR A 283 2.86 14.02 -16.46
N LEU A 284 2.07 14.96 -16.99
CA LEU A 284 2.07 15.32 -18.40
C LEU A 284 2.98 16.54 -18.64
N ALA A 285 4.09 16.32 -19.35
CA ALA A 285 5.00 17.37 -19.76
C ALA A 285 4.46 18.10 -21.00
N ILE A 286 4.07 19.37 -20.81
CA ILE A 286 3.59 20.27 -21.86
C ILE A 286 4.78 20.78 -22.66
N TYR A 287 5.84 21.25 -21.98
CA TYR A 287 7.06 21.76 -22.59
C TYR A 287 8.30 21.26 -21.84
N ASN A 288 9.35 20.90 -22.57
CA ASN A 288 10.67 20.54 -22.02
C ASN A 288 11.76 21.00 -23.00
N SER A 289 12.60 21.96 -22.57
CA SER A 289 13.66 22.57 -23.37
C SER A 289 14.75 21.58 -23.78
N TYR A 290 14.96 20.52 -23.00
CA TYR A 290 16.01 19.52 -23.20
C TYR A 290 15.65 18.40 -24.18
N LEU A 291 14.43 18.41 -24.75
CA LEU A 291 14.05 17.37 -25.72
C LEU A 291 14.99 17.40 -26.95
N PRO A 292 15.58 16.24 -27.33
CA PRO A 292 16.57 16.16 -28.39
C PRO A 292 15.99 16.59 -29.74
N GLY A 293 16.79 17.28 -30.55
CA GLY A 293 16.38 17.76 -31.87
C GLY A 293 15.29 18.84 -31.84
N LYS A 294 15.14 19.56 -30.72
CA LYS A 294 14.11 20.61 -30.53
C LYS A 294 12.69 20.10 -30.77
N LYS A 295 12.41 18.85 -30.38
CA LYS A 295 11.06 18.25 -30.51
C LYS A 295 9.96 19.01 -29.76
N HIS A 296 10.31 19.91 -28.83
CA HIS A 296 9.36 20.81 -28.18
C HIS A 296 8.87 21.95 -29.09
N ALA A 297 9.63 22.32 -30.14
CA ALA A 297 9.37 23.52 -30.93
C ALA A 297 7.96 23.59 -31.55
N PRO A 298 7.36 22.51 -32.07
CA PRO A 298 5.99 22.54 -32.60
C PRO A 298 4.91 22.90 -31.56
N ARG A 299 5.17 22.67 -30.27
CA ARG A 299 4.23 22.97 -29.19
C ARG A 299 4.28 24.43 -28.76
N LEU A 300 5.36 25.15 -29.07
CA LEU A 300 5.54 26.56 -28.68
C LEU A 300 4.45 27.46 -29.24
N ALA A 301 3.98 27.19 -30.47
CA ALA A 301 2.95 27.97 -31.14
C ALA A 301 1.51 27.55 -30.80
N LYS A 302 1.32 26.43 -30.08
CA LYS A 302 -0.01 25.93 -29.69
C LYS A 302 -0.40 26.50 -28.34
N LYS A 303 -1.71 26.58 -28.07
CA LYS A 303 -2.20 26.97 -26.74
C LYS A 303 -1.85 25.90 -25.70
N VAL A 304 -1.60 26.32 -24.46
CA VAL A 304 -1.24 25.40 -23.36
C VAL A 304 -2.29 24.28 -23.20
N GLU A 305 -3.57 24.64 -23.24
CA GLU A 305 -4.69 23.70 -23.13
C GLU A 305 -4.85 22.77 -24.34
N GLU A 306 -4.47 23.22 -25.54
CA GLU A 306 -4.47 22.39 -26.75
C GLU A 306 -3.38 21.33 -26.67
N VAL A 307 -2.17 21.72 -26.27
CA VAL A 307 -1.06 20.78 -26.05
C VAL A 307 -1.45 19.74 -25.00
N TYR A 308 -2.11 20.17 -23.92
CA TYR A 308 -2.57 19.25 -22.88
C TYR A 308 -3.62 18.26 -23.41
N ARG A 309 -4.58 18.69 -24.25
CA ARG A 309 -5.59 17.81 -24.87
C ARG A 309 -4.98 16.78 -25.83
N GLU A 310 -3.83 17.05 -26.43
CA GLU A 310 -3.14 16.10 -27.30
C GLU A 310 -2.48 14.96 -26.54
N ILE A 311 -2.08 15.19 -25.28
CA ILE A 311 -1.31 14.25 -24.47
C ILE A 311 -2.07 13.72 -23.25
N GLY A 312 -3.28 14.22 -23.02
CA GLY A 312 -4.08 13.94 -21.84
C GLY A 312 -5.56 14.25 -22.04
N THR A 313 -6.31 14.22 -20.95
CA THR A 313 -7.76 14.49 -20.97
C THR A 313 -8.09 15.54 -19.95
N ILE A 314 -8.75 16.61 -20.40
CA ILE A 314 -9.32 17.62 -19.51
C ILE A 314 -10.64 17.10 -18.98
N ILE A 315 -10.81 17.13 -17.66
CA ILE A 315 -12.05 16.72 -16.99
C ILE A 315 -13.21 17.58 -17.53
N PRO A 316 -14.34 16.98 -17.94
CA PRO A 316 -15.50 17.73 -18.41
C PRO A 316 -15.93 18.82 -17.41
N GLY A 317 -16.17 20.03 -17.91
CA GLY A 317 -16.54 21.20 -17.08
C GLY A 317 -15.38 21.93 -16.42
N ARG A 318 -14.14 21.44 -16.55
CA ARG A 318 -12.94 22.14 -16.05
C ARG A 318 -12.37 23.08 -17.12
N ASN A 319 -12.22 24.36 -16.77
CA ASN A 319 -11.64 25.41 -17.60
C ASN A 319 -10.27 25.90 -17.08
N TYR A 320 -9.55 25.06 -16.33
CA TYR A 320 -8.22 25.41 -15.83
C TYR A 320 -7.29 24.19 -15.76
N LEU A 321 -5.99 24.45 -15.82
CA LEU A 321 -4.92 23.51 -15.54
C LEU A 321 -4.15 23.97 -14.29
N ILE A 322 -3.63 23.02 -13.53
CA ILE A 322 -2.62 23.29 -12.51
C ILE A 322 -1.27 22.96 -13.13
N LEU A 323 -0.46 23.98 -13.32
CA LEU A 323 0.84 23.90 -13.96
C LEU A 323 1.95 24.01 -12.92
N GLU A 324 3.02 23.26 -13.16
CA GLU A 324 4.27 23.32 -12.40
C GLU A 324 5.39 23.69 -13.39
N ALA A 325 6.17 24.71 -13.03
CA ALA A 325 7.24 25.22 -13.86
C ALA A 325 8.59 24.91 -13.20
N GLY A 326 9.39 24.07 -13.87
CA GLY A 326 10.82 23.96 -13.60
C GLY A 326 11.53 25.08 -14.35
N ALA A 327 12.25 25.95 -13.63
CA ALA A 327 12.88 27.13 -14.20
C ALA A 327 14.15 27.49 -13.43
N ALA A 328 14.97 28.34 -14.03
CA ALA A 328 16.14 28.94 -13.39
C ALA A 328 16.10 30.47 -13.57
N THR A 329 16.80 31.24 -12.75
CA THR A 329 16.86 32.70 -12.90
C THR A 329 17.59 33.09 -14.18
N VAL A 330 17.13 34.16 -14.85
CA VAL A 330 17.70 34.62 -16.14
C VAL A 330 19.14 35.13 -15.99
N ASP A 331 19.47 35.69 -14.84
CA ASP A 331 20.74 36.38 -14.56
C ASP A 331 21.86 35.41 -14.13
N GLU A 332 21.55 34.52 -13.19
CA GLU A 332 22.53 33.66 -12.51
C GLU A 332 22.37 32.18 -12.89
N GLY A 333 21.27 31.81 -13.55
CA GLY A 333 21.00 30.41 -13.89
C GLY A 333 20.73 29.52 -12.67
N ILE A 334 20.29 30.12 -11.56
CA ILE A 334 19.99 29.39 -10.31
C ILE A 334 18.58 28.80 -10.38
N ASP A 335 18.43 27.52 -10.06
CA ASP A 335 17.12 26.85 -10.05
C ASP A 335 16.13 27.55 -9.12
N VAL A 336 14.86 27.60 -9.52
CA VAL A 336 13.81 28.29 -8.77
C VAL A 336 12.74 27.33 -8.27
N THR A 337 12.19 27.67 -7.10
CA THR A 337 10.98 27.05 -6.57
C THR A 337 9.84 28.07 -6.55
N MET A 338 8.69 27.67 -7.07
CA MET A 338 7.55 28.57 -7.29
C MET A 338 6.24 27.91 -6.84
N PRO A 339 5.22 28.71 -6.48
CA PRO A 339 3.86 28.19 -6.29
C PRO A 339 3.35 27.50 -7.54
N LYS A 340 2.37 26.61 -7.35
CA LYS A 340 1.62 26.06 -8.49
C LYS A 340 0.90 27.18 -9.23
N ILE A 341 0.82 27.05 -10.54
CA ILE A 341 0.18 28.04 -11.41
C ILE A 341 -1.19 27.51 -11.83
N LYS A 342 -2.26 28.17 -11.41
CA LYS A 342 -3.61 27.90 -11.89
C LYS A 342 -3.84 28.69 -13.18
N TYR A 343 -3.69 28.00 -14.31
CA TYR A 343 -3.89 28.55 -15.64
C TYR A 343 -5.35 28.33 -16.08
N VAL A 344 -6.13 29.40 -16.12
CA VAL A 344 -7.55 29.40 -16.49
C VAL A 344 -7.68 29.78 -17.97
N PHE A 345 -8.15 28.84 -18.78
CA PHE A 345 -8.40 29.01 -20.21
C PHE A 345 -9.91 29.21 -20.47
N GLU A 346 -10.23 29.81 -21.61
CA GLU A 346 -11.62 30.08 -22.02
C GLU A 346 -12.34 28.85 -22.60
#